data_AF-A0A957SL60-F1
#
_entry.id   AF-A0A957SL60-F1
#
_cell.length_a   1.000
_cell.length_b   1.000
_cell.length_c   1.000
_cell.angle_alpha   90.00
_cell.angle_beta   90.00
_cell.angle_gamma   90.00
#
_symmetry.space_group_name_H-M   'P 1'
#
loop_
_entity.id
_entity.type
_entity.pdbx_description
1 polymer ?
#
loop_
_entity_poly.entity_id
_entity_poly.type
_entity_poly.pdbx_seq_one_letter_code
_entity_poly.pdbx_strand_id
1 'polypeptide(L)'
;SEEQLLQTTTALAKQLQTMSLPLPFEHGDVSHPNLFLLPDGSAGVVDWELALPVGLPACDLFFFLTYAAFAHAGAGEQGGHLEAFTEAFWGPVPWTKEFVQRYAAAMELPHASLTPLFVLTWLRYLVGLLSRLADANGLAGRFDDETANWLRQNRYFALWQHAVEHANELTWAA
;
A
#
# COMPACT_ATOMS: atom_id res chain seq x y z
N SER A 1 10.87 1.22 17.26
CA SER A 1 9.56 1.25 17.95
C SER A 1 8.49 1.80 17.00
N GLU A 2 7.21 1.60 17.30
CA GLU A 2 6.09 2.14 16.49
C GLU A 2 6.17 3.67 16.34
N GLU A 3 6.56 4.36 17.42
CA GLU A 3 6.81 5.81 17.40
C GLU A 3 7.88 6.20 16.38
N GLN A 4 8.99 5.47 16.33
CA GLN A 4 10.06 5.74 15.35
C GLN A 4 9.58 5.48 13.91
N LEU A 5 8.82 4.40 13.67
CA LEU A 5 8.25 4.11 12.35
C LEU A 5 7.29 5.23 11.89
N LEU A 6 6.46 5.76 12.79
CA LEU A 6 5.58 6.90 12.53
C LEU A 6 6.35 8.19 12.28
N GLN A 7 7.41 8.46 13.05
CA GLN A 7 8.27 9.63 12.84
C GLN A 7 8.94 9.58 11.46
N THR A 8 9.49 8.43 11.06
CA THR A 8 10.09 8.23 9.73
C THR A 8 9.04 8.36 8.63
N THR A 9 7.87 7.72 8.78
CA THR A 9 6.77 7.84 7.81
C THR A 9 6.34 9.30 7.65
N THR A 10 6.21 10.04 8.75
CA THR A 10 5.86 11.46 8.75
C THR A 10 6.92 12.30 8.04
N ALA A 11 8.21 12.02 8.27
CA ALA A 11 9.30 12.73 7.62
C ALA A 11 9.32 12.50 6.10
N LEU A 12 9.05 11.27 5.64
CA LEU A 12 8.88 10.96 4.23
C LEU A 12 7.67 11.69 3.64
N ALA A 13 6.51 11.61 4.31
CA ALA A 13 5.26 12.22 3.85
C ALA A 13 5.32 13.75 3.75
N LYS A 14 6.12 14.42 4.59
CA LYS A 14 6.31 15.89 4.52
C LYS A 14 6.78 16.36 3.15
N GLN A 15 7.54 15.54 2.42
CA GLN A 15 8.02 15.90 1.07
C GLN A 15 6.86 16.03 0.08
N LEU A 16 5.77 15.29 0.28
CA LEU A 16 4.60 15.33 -0.60
C LEU A 16 3.80 16.63 -0.44
N GLN A 17 3.86 17.28 0.73
CA GLN A 17 3.06 18.49 1.02
C GLN A 17 3.43 19.68 0.14
N THR A 18 4.63 19.70 -0.43
CA THR A 18 5.10 20.75 -1.33
C THR A 18 5.02 20.35 -2.81
N MET A 19 4.58 19.12 -3.10
CA MET A 19 4.44 18.61 -4.47
C MET A 19 3.02 18.83 -4.98
N SER A 20 2.90 19.19 -6.25
CA SER A 20 1.62 19.17 -6.97
C SER A 20 1.35 17.74 -7.40
N LEU A 21 0.51 17.02 -6.66
CA LEU A 21 0.14 15.64 -6.95
C LEU A 21 -1.30 15.57 -7.46
N PRO A 22 -1.60 14.70 -8.45
CA PRO A 22 -2.98 14.40 -8.78
C PRO A 22 -3.66 13.75 -7.57
N LEU A 23 -4.94 14.04 -7.40
CA LEU A 23 -5.79 13.46 -6.35
C LEU A 23 -6.84 12.56 -7.02
N PRO A 24 -6.47 11.35 -7.45
CA PRO A 24 -7.38 10.47 -8.17
C PRO A 24 -8.50 9.97 -7.25
N PHE A 25 -9.56 9.44 -7.87
CA PHE A 25 -10.49 8.57 -7.17
C PHE A 25 -9.74 7.27 -6.83
N GLU A 26 -9.54 7.00 -5.55
CA GLU A 26 -8.92 5.78 -5.06
C GLU A 26 -10.02 4.77 -4.71
N HIS A 27 -9.86 3.52 -5.10
CA HIS A 27 -10.78 2.43 -4.79
C HIS A 27 -10.58 1.91 -3.35
N GLY A 28 -9.33 1.75 -2.91
CA GLY A 28 -8.98 1.36 -1.54
C GLY A 28 -9.01 -0.14 -1.26
N ASP A 29 -9.29 -0.98 -2.26
CA ASP A 29 -9.20 -2.47 -2.20
C ASP A 29 -9.19 -3.10 -3.61
N VAL A 30 -8.19 -2.74 -4.40
CA VAL A 30 -8.03 -3.25 -5.77
C VAL A 30 -7.39 -4.64 -5.74
N SER A 31 -8.21 -5.67 -5.50
CA SER A 31 -7.80 -7.07 -5.40
C SER A 31 -8.74 -8.02 -6.17
N HIS A 32 -8.37 -9.30 -6.29
CA HIS A 32 -9.10 -10.33 -7.08
C HIS A 32 -10.62 -10.38 -6.90
N PRO A 33 -11.24 -10.26 -5.69
CA PRO A 33 -12.70 -10.28 -5.61
C PRO A 33 -13.37 -9.08 -6.30
N ASN A 34 -12.63 -8.00 -6.49
CA ASN A 34 -13.12 -6.70 -6.98
C ASN A 34 -12.72 -6.41 -8.42
N LEU A 35 -11.99 -7.32 -9.07
CA LEU A 35 -11.43 -7.15 -10.41
C LEU A 35 -11.99 -8.19 -11.39
N PHE A 36 -12.49 -7.70 -12.52
CA PHE A 36 -13.04 -8.52 -13.60
C PHE A 36 -12.37 -8.18 -14.92
N LEU A 37 -12.12 -9.19 -15.75
CA LEU A 37 -11.76 -8.96 -17.15
C LEU A 37 -13.04 -8.80 -17.96
N LEU A 38 -13.24 -7.64 -18.58
CA LEU A 38 -14.39 -7.36 -19.43
C LEU A 38 -14.21 -7.98 -20.82
N PRO A 39 -15.30 -8.19 -21.60
CA PRO A 39 -15.21 -8.81 -22.92
C PRO A 39 -14.31 -8.09 -23.93
N ASP A 40 -14.09 -6.79 -23.74
CA ASP A 40 -13.19 -5.97 -24.56
C ASP A 40 -11.72 -6.03 -24.12
N GLY A 41 -11.40 -6.82 -23.09
CA GLY A 41 -10.07 -6.97 -22.52
C GLY A 41 -9.68 -5.90 -21.51
N SER A 42 -10.58 -4.95 -21.19
CA SER A 42 -10.37 -3.96 -20.14
C SER A 42 -10.65 -4.53 -18.74
N ALA A 43 -10.20 -3.84 -17.71
CA ALA A 43 -10.50 -4.19 -16.32
C ALA A 43 -11.80 -3.52 -15.85
N GLY A 44 -12.73 -4.33 -15.35
CA GLY A 44 -13.88 -3.90 -14.56
C GLY A 44 -13.53 -3.90 -13.08
N VAL A 45 -13.94 -2.85 -12.38
CA VAL A 45 -13.68 -2.66 -10.94
C VAL A 45 -15.02 -2.46 -10.22
N VAL A 46 -15.28 -3.25 -9.18
CA VAL A 46 -16.51 -3.19 -8.37
C VAL A 46 -16.17 -3.09 -6.88
N ASP A 47 -17.20 -2.85 -6.06
CA ASP A 47 -17.08 -2.73 -4.61
C ASP A 47 -16.29 -1.50 -4.14
N TRP A 48 -16.88 -0.33 -4.41
CA TRP A 48 -16.31 0.98 -4.11
C TRP A 48 -16.56 1.45 -2.67
N GLU A 49 -16.84 0.54 -1.72
CA GLU A 49 -17.20 0.92 -0.35
C GLU A 49 -16.05 1.61 0.42
N LEU A 50 -14.80 1.28 0.07
CA LEU A 50 -13.58 1.84 0.67
C LEU A 50 -13.01 3.04 -0.10
N ALA A 51 -13.75 3.51 -1.09
CA ALA A 51 -13.23 4.44 -2.06
C ALA A 51 -13.14 5.87 -1.51
N LEU A 52 -12.06 6.56 -1.88
CA LEU A 52 -11.84 7.96 -1.57
C LEU A 52 -11.91 8.78 -2.87
N PRO A 53 -12.89 9.68 -3.01
CA PRO A 53 -13.00 10.55 -4.19
C PRO A 53 -11.79 11.48 -4.41
N VAL A 54 -11.01 11.70 -3.35
CA VAL A 54 -9.78 12.50 -3.32
C VAL A 54 -8.73 11.67 -2.59
N GLY A 55 -8.21 10.66 -3.28
CA GLY A 55 -7.26 9.69 -2.75
C GLY A 55 -5.80 10.04 -3.00
N LEU A 56 -4.91 9.21 -2.46
CA LEU A 56 -3.48 9.30 -2.75
C LEU A 56 -3.15 8.56 -4.04
N PRO A 57 -2.35 9.14 -4.95
CA PRO A 57 -1.98 8.47 -6.18
C PRO A 57 -1.10 7.24 -5.90
N ALA A 58 -1.19 6.25 -6.78
CA ALA A 58 -0.43 5.00 -6.75
C ALA A 58 -0.73 4.05 -5.57
N CYS A 59 -1.53 4.43 -4.56
CA CYS A 59 -1.90 3.53 -3.47
C CYS A 59 -2.59 2.26 -3.95
N ASP A 60 -3.58 2.38 -4.83
CA ASP A 60 -4.25 1.23 -5.44
C ASP A 60 -3.29 0.37 -6.28
N LEU A 61 -2.36 1.00 -7.00
CA LEU A 61 -1.36 0.28 -7.79
C LEU A 61 -0.42 -0.54 -6.88
N PHE A 62 0.13 0.08 -5.84
CA PHE A 62 1.05 -0.61 -4.93
C PHE A 62 0.36 -1.74 -4.18
N PHE A 63 -0.89 -1.52 -3.77
CA PHE A 63 -1.71 -2.57 -3.18
C PHE A 63 -1.95 -3.73 -4.16
N PHE A 64 -2.37 -3.43 -5.39
CA PHE A 64 -2.61 -4.43 -6.42
C PHE A 64 -1.35 -5.23 -6.78
N LEU A 65 -0.22 -4.56 -6.99
CA LEU A 65 1.05 -5.22 -7.33
C LEU A 65 1.52 -6.13 -6.19
N THR A 66 1.32 -5.73 -4.94
CA THR A 66 1.61 -6.56 -3.77
C THR A 66 0.68 -7.77 -3.69
N TYR A 67 -0.61 -7.56 -3.97
CA TYR A 67 -1.57 -8.65 -4.05
C TYR A 67 -1.19 -9.65 -5.16
N ALA A 68 -0.77 -9.17 -6.32
CA ALA A 68 -0.27 -9.99 -7.42
C ALA A 68 1.01 -10.75 -7.03
N ALA A 69 1.92 -10.13 -6.27
CA ALA A 69 3.10 -10.80 -5.71
C ALA A 69 2.71 -11.98 -4.80
N PHE A 70 1.72 -11.77 -3.91
CA PHE A 70 1.22 -12.83 -3.03
C PHE A 70 0.61 -13.98 -3.81
N ALA A 71 -0.19 -13.69 -4.83
CA ALA A 71 -0.78 -14.69 -5.69
C ALA A 71 0.28 -15.47 -6.47
N HIS A 72 1.29 -14.77 -7.02
CA HIS A 72 2.39 -15.40 -7.76
C HIS A 72 3.24 -16.34 -6.89
N ALA A 73 3.50 -15.95 -5.64
CA ALA A 73 4.29 -16.73 -4.69
C ALA A 73 3.47 -17.81 -3.94
N GLY A 74 2.15 -17.91 -4.14
CA GLY A 74 1.29 -18.81 -3.37
C GLY A 74 1.23 -18.45 -1.87
N ALA A 75 1.50 -17.19 -1.52
CA ALA A 75 1.77 -16.78 -0.13
C ALA A 75 0.54 -16.89 0.80
N GLY A 76 -0.67 -16.89 0.24
CA GLY A 76 -1.91 -17.08 0.99
C GLY A 76 -2.02 -18.46 1.64
N GLU A 77 -1.55 -19.51 0.96
CA GLU A 77 -1.62 -20.89 1.44
C GLU A 77 -0.36 -21.29 2.21
N GLN A 78 0.79 -20.76 1.80
CA GLN A 78 2.10 -21.21 2.27
C GLN A 78 2.72 -20.29 3.35
N GLY A 79 2.10 -19.15 3.63
CA GLY A 79 2.76 -18.05 4.31
C GLY A 79 3.77 -17.37 3.37
N GLY A 80 4.64 -16.51 3.89
CA GLY A 80 5.68 -15.89 3.05
C GLY A 80 5.29 -14.56 2.40
N HIS A 81 4.29 -13.86 2.96
CA HIS A 81 3.81 -12.59 2.42
C HIS A 81 4.91 -11.53 2.39
N LEU A 82 5.74 -11.45 3.44
CA LEU A 82 6.78 -10.44 3.51
C LEU A 82 7.87 -10.71 2.46
N GLU A 83 8.25 -11.97 2.28
CA GLU A 83 9.23 -12.41 1.30
C GLU A 83 8.77 -12.12 -0.13
N ALA A 84 7.51 -12.46 -0.45
CA ALA A 84 6.92 -12.16 -1.76
C ALA A 84 6.85 -10.64 -2.02
N PHE A 85 6.53 -9.86 -0.99
CA PHE A 85 6.56 -8.41 -1.06
C PHE A 85 7.97 -7.87 -1.29
N THR A 86 8.96 -8.36 -0.54
CA THR A 86 10.36 -7.98 -0.69
C THR A 86 10.86 -8.30 -2.10
N GLU A 87 10.63 -9.51 -2.61
CA GLU A 87 11.04 -9.91 -3.96
C GLU A 87 10.39 -9.07 -5.07
N ALA A 88 9.14 -8.65 -4.85
CA ALA A 88 8.41 -7.86 -5.84
C ALA A 88 8.94 -6.43 -6.00
N PHE A 89 9.36 -5.79 -4.90
CA PHE A 89 9.70 -4.36 -4.88
C PHE A 89 11.18 -4.06 -4.64
N TRP A 90 11.94 -5.00 -4.07
CA TRP A 90 13.38 -4.88 -3.83
C TRP A 90 14.19 -5.85 -4.70
N GLY A 91 15.50 -5.60 -4.77
CA GLY A 91 16.44 -6.38 -5.55
C GLY A 91 17.01 -5.62 -6.75
N PRO A 92 17.89 -6.26 -7.55
CA PRO A 92 18.58 -5.60 -8.66
C PRO A 92 17.62 -5.23 -9.81
N VAL A 93 16.57 -6.02 -10.04
CA VAL A 93 15.56 -5.80 -11.09
C VAL A 93 14.18 -6.25 -10.58
N PRO A 94 13.51 -5.47 -9.70
CA PRO A 94 12.18 -5.82 -9.21
C PRO A 94 11.17 -5.77 -10.35
N TRP A 95 10.40 -6.85 -10.54
CA TRP A 95 9.47 -6.97 -11.67
C TRP A 95 8.34 -5.92 -11.63
N THR A 96 8.02 -5.38 -10.45
CA THR A 96 7.02 -4.32 -10.28
C THR A 96 7.46 -2.98 -10.85
N LYS A 97 8.78 -2.76 -11.01
CA LYS A 97 9.38 -1.47 -11.38
C LYS A 97 8.79 -0.90 -12.66
N GLU A 98 8.66 -1.71 -13.70
CA GLU A 98 8.12 -1.25 -14.99
C GLU A 98 6.67 -0.75 -14.85
N PHE A 99 5.84 -1.46 -14.08
CA PHE A 99 4.44 -1.07 -13.85
C PHE A 99 4.35 0.25 -13.08
N VAL A 100 5.17 0.41 -12.03
CA VAL A 100 5.23 1.66 -11.25
C VAL A 100 5.70 2.82 -12.11
N GLN A 101 6.73 2.63 -12.94
CA GLN A 101 7.23 3.66 -13.85
C GLN A 101 6.20 4.07 -14.90
N ARG A 102 5.53 3.10 -15.52
CA ARG A 102 4.48 3.37 -16.51
C ARG A 102 3.31 4.14 -15.90
N TYR A 103 2.89 3.77 -14.70
CA TYR A 103 1.84 4.48 -13.97
C TYR A 103 2.28 5.89 -13.58
N ALA A 104 3.49 6.04 -13.02
CA ALA A 104 4.04 7.33 -12.63
C ALA A 104 4.14 8.28 -13.83
N ALA A 105 4.57 7.79 -15.00
CA ALA A 105 4.60 8.57 -16.23
C ALA A 105 3.19 8.96 -16.70
N ALA A 106 2.22 8.04 -16.68
CA ALA A 106 0.85 8.32 -17.09
C ALA A 106 0.13 9.32 -16.18
N MET A 107 0.47 9.32 -14.89
CA MET A 107 -0.09 10.21 -13.87
C MET A 107 0.77 11.47 -13.63
N GLU A 108 1.86 11.65 -14.40
CA GLU A 108 2.83 12.74 -14.26
C GLU A 108 3.38 12.89 -12.83
N LEU A 109 3.58 11.77 -12.12
CA LEU A 109 4.06 11.77 -10.75
C LEU A 109 5.57 12.10 -10.69
N PRO A 110 6.00 13.02 -9.82
CA PRO A 110 7.42 13.21 -9.54
C PRO A 110 8.03 11.92 -8.99
N HIS A 111 9.16 11.46 -9.51
CA HIS A 111 9.82 10.25 -9.00
C HIS A 111 10.08 10.28 -7.49
N ALA A 112 10.41 11.46 -6.95
CA ALA A 112 10.62 11.67 -5.52
C ALA A 112 9.36 11.42 -4.65
N SER A 113 8.17 11.41 -5.26
CA SER A 113 6.92 11.11 -4.55
C SER A 113 6.69 9.61 -4.34
N LEU A 114 7.34 8.74 -5.13
CA LEU A 114 7.01 7.31 -5.16
C LEU A 114 7.35 6.59 -3.84
N THR A 115 8.53 6.83 -3.25
CA THR A 115 8.88 6.20 -1.96
C THR A 115 7.94 6.63 -0.83
N PRO A 116 7.67 7.95 -0.62
CA PRO A 116 6.69 8.35 0.39
C PRO A 116 5.28 7.79 0.14
N LEU A 117 4.80 7.77 -1.11
CA LEU A 117 3.49 7.21 -1.46
C LEU A 117 3.43 5.69 -1.20
N PHE A 118 4.51 4.96 -1.51
CA PHE A 118 4.63 3.54 -1.23
C PHE A 118 4.54 3.24 0.27
N VAL A 119 5.28 3.97 1.10
CA VAL A 119 5.23 3.83 2.56
C VAL A 119 3.84 4.20 3.11
N LEU A 120 3.26 5.31 2.63
CA LEU A 120 1.93 5.75 3.05
C LEU A 120 0.83 4.76 2.68
N THR A 121 0.99 4.02 1.59
CA THR A 121 0.04 2.96 1.20
C THR A 121 -0.14 1.99 2.37
N TRP A 122 0.94 1.44 2.90
CA TRP A 122 0.85 0.44 3.97
C TRP A 122 0.32 1.01 5.28
N LEU A 123 0.72 2.23 5.64
CA LEU A 123 0.16 2.92 6.80
C LEU A 123 -1.35 3.15 6.62
N ARG A 124 -1.79 3.57 5.43
CA ARG A 124 -3.22 3.80 5.11
C ARG A 124 -4.03 2.52 5.27
N TYR A 125 -3.55 1.39 4.74
CA TYR A 125 -4.25 0.10 4.88
C TYR A 125 -4.27 -0.40 6.33
N LEU A 126 -3.18 -0.19 7.09
CA LEU A 126 -3.14 -0.50 8.52
C LEU A 126 -4.14 0.36 9.33
N VAL A 127 -4.19 1.67 9.07
CA VAL A 127 -5.15 2.59 9.71
C VAL A 127 -6.59 2.27 9.30
N GLY A 128 -6.84 1.94 8.03
CA GLY A 128 -8.18 1.53 7.57
C GLY A 128 -8.66 0.22 8.21
N LEU A 129 -7.76 -0.70 8.56
CA LEU A 129 -8.08 -1.88 9.34
C LEU A 129 -8.48 -1.52 10.78
N LEU A 130 -7.74 -0.60 11.40
CA LEU A 130 -8.01 -0.08 12.73
C LEU A 130 -9.36 0.63 12.83
N SER A 131 -9.66 1.51 11.88
CA SER A 131 -10.93 2.24 11.85
C SER A 131 -12.12 1.29 11.77
N ARG A 132 -12.07 0.29 10.89
CA ARG A 132 -13.14 -0.71 10.77
C ARG A 132 -13.32 -1.55 12.03
N LEU A 133 -12.23 -1.90 12.70
CA LEU A 133 -12.30 -2.63 13.97
C LEU A 133 -12.92 -1.77 15.08
N ALA A 134 -12.57 -0.48 15.13
CA ALA A 134 -13.15 0.46 16.08
C ALA A 134 -14.66 0.64 15.84
N ASP A 135 -15.07 0.80 14.58
CA ASP A 135 -16.48 0.95 14.19
C ASP A 135 -17.29 -0.31 14.53
N ALA A 136 -16.76 -1.50 14.23
CA ALA A 136 -17.42 -2.77 14.53
C ALA A 136 -17.63 -3.00 16.03
N ASN A 137 -16.68 -2.55 16.86
CA ASN A 137 -16.72 -2.74 18.30
C ASN A 137 -17.34 -1.56 19.07
N GLY A 138 -17.77 -0.50 18.37
CA GLY A 138 -18.27 0.74 19.00
C GLY A 138 -17.23 1.42 19.90
N LEU A 139 -15.94 1.17 19.68
CA LEU A 139 -14.85 1.64 20.53
C LEU A 139 -14.51 3.09 20.18
N ALA A 140 -14.86 4.02 21.07
CA ALA A 140 -14.53 5.44 20.95
C ALA A 140 -13.03 5.73 21.23
N GLY A 141 -12.15 5.27 20.35
CA GLY A 141 -10.79 5.80 20.21
C GLY A 141 -9.74 5.33 21.23
N ARG A 142 -9.97 4.23 21.96
CA ARG A 142 -8.91 3.53 22.71
C ARG A 142 -8.87 2.06 22.32
N PHE A 143 -7.74 1.66 21.77
CA PHE A 143 -7.42 0.26 21.51
C PHE A 143 -6.80 -0.35 22.77
N ASP A 144 -7.25 -1.54 23.14
CA ASP A 144 -6.66 -2.31 24.23
C ASP A 144 -5.35 -2.99 23.80
N ASP A 145 -4.65 -3.57 24.78
CA ASP A 145 -3.38 -4.28 24.54
C ASP A 145 -3.57 -5.49 23.60
N GLU A 146 -4.76 -6.09 23.59
CA GLU A 146 -5.10 -7.20 22.70
C GLU A 146 -5.15 -6.73 21.24
N THR A 147 -5.84 -5.64 20.95
CA THR A 147 -5.88 -5.02 19.63
C THR A 147 -4.50 -4.59 19.17
N ALA A 148 -3.69 -4.00 20.07
CA ALA A 148 -2.32 -3.61 19.76
C ALA A 148 -1.44 -4.83 19.41
N ASN A 149 -1.54 -5.93 20.15
CA ASN A 149 -0.81 -7.16 19.86
C ASN A 149 -1.27 -7.82 18.55
N TRP A 150 -2.56 -7.82 18.28
CA TRP A 150 -3.11 -8.31 17.02
C TRP A 150 -2.61 -7.50 15.82
N LEU A 151 -2.54 -6.16 15.93
CA LEU A 151 -1.98 -5.31 14.87
C LEU A 151 -0.53 -5.63 14.58
N ARG A 152 0.29 -5.84 15.61
CA ARG A 152 1.71 -6.21 15.44
C ARG A 152 1.90 -7.55 14.74
N GLN A 153 0.91 -8.44 14.84
CA GLN A 153 0.88 -9.72 14.13
C GLN A 153 0.22 -9.60 12.75
N ASN A 154 -0.40 -8.46 12.43
CA ASN A 154 -1.06 -8.26 11.15
C ASN A 154 -0.04 -8.07 10.03
N ARG A 155 -0.33 -8.66 8.86
CA ARG A 155 0.54 -8.53 7.69
C ARG A 155 0.80 -7.08 7.29
N TYR A 156 -0.20 -6.19 7.34
CA TYR A 156 -0.01 -4.80 6.91
C TYR A 156 0.93 -4.03 7.83
N PHE A 157 1.01 -4.41 9.12
CA PHE A 157 2.03 -3.87 10.01
C PHE A 157 3.42 -4.31 9.57
N ALA A 158 3.62 -5.60 9.26
CA ALA A 158 4.90 -6.11 8.77
C ALA A 158 5.32 -5.46 7.44
N LEU A 159 4.38 -5.28 6.50
CA LEU A 159 4.66 -4.59 5.22
C LEU A 159 5.01 -3.11 5.43
N TRP A 160 4.27 -2.41 6.29
CA TRP A 160 4.55 -1.01 6.62
C TRP A 160 5.92 -0.87 7.29
N GLN A 161 6.21 -1.69 8.30
CA GLN A 161 7.49 -1.71 8.99
C GLN A 161 8.63 -1.92 7.98
N HIS A 162 8.54 -2.95 7.13
CA HIS A 162 9.56 -3.25 6.13
C HIS A 162 9.72 -2.11 5.12
N ALA A 163 8.62 -1.54 4.63
CA ALA A 163 8.66 -0.42 3.70
C ALA A 163 9.33 0.82 4.30
N VAL A 164 9.15 1.09 5.60
CA VAL A 164 9.82 2.19 6.32
C VAL A 164 11.30 1.90 6.54
N GLU A 165 11.63 0.71 7.01
CA GLU A 165 13.01 0.31 7.38
C GLU A 165 13.92 0.25 6.16
N HIS A 166 13.39 -0.15 5.00
CA HIS A 166 14.13 -0.29 3.74
C HIS A 166 13.75 0.76 2.69
N ALA A 167 13.18 1.89 3.12
CA ALA A 167 12.71 2.96 2.23
C ALA A 167 13.82 3.54 1.33
N ASN A 168 15.05 3.60 1.86
CA ASN A 168 16.25 4.09 1.16
C ASN A 168 16.81 3.11 0.13
N GLU A 169 16.38 1.85 0.16
CA GLU A 169 16.82 0.81 -0.78
C GLU A 169 15.89 0.71 -2.00
N LEU A 170 14.71 1.34 -1.96
CA LEU A 170 13.78 1.38 -3.08
C LEU A 170 14.33 2.22 -4.23
N THR A 171 14.39 1.61 -5.42
CA THR A 171 14.91 2.27 -6.62
C THR A 171 13.85 2.31 -7.73
N TRP A 172 13.32 3.51 -7.97
CA TRP A 172 12.29 3.75 -8.98
C TRP A 172 12.85 4.29 -10.30
N ALA A 173 14.06 4.86 -10.28
CA ALA A 173 14.72 5.41 -11.47
C ALA A 173 15.18 4.28 -12.40
N ALA A 174 15.23 4.55 -13.71
CA ALA A 174 15.76 3.63 -14.72
C ALA A 174 17.18 3.19 -14.38
#